data_AF-A0A955BMQ3-F1
#
_entry.id   AF-A0A955BMQ3-F1
#
_cell.length_a   1.000
_cell.length_b   1.000
_cell.length_c   1.000
_cell.angle_alpha   90.00
_cell.angle_beta   90.00
_cell.angle_gamma   90.00
#
_symmetry.space_group_name_H-M   'P 1'
#
loop_
_entity.id
_entity.type
_entity.pdbx_description
1 polymer ?
#
loop_
_entity_poly.entity_id
_entity_poly.type
_entity_poly.pdbx_seq_one_letter_code
_entity_poly.pdbx_strand_id
1 'polypeptide(L)'
;MKGLRSQTCWLPLLAVAVLASSDRPSRAIEHVLVNLDGRQRQLSGRVLVEDPAGGMLLETDDGAMWPIEAHTIRSRTSDAEPLVPLDKDQLGKRLLEEMGPAFQVHDSKNYVVVFNTTRTYAQWCSSLLERLQRAFIAYWKKKGCDVHEPSAPLAVLVFSDKASYLRHAKEELGDGAGNAIGYYSFQTNRIVMYDLTGMQELRRENGRRGSLHDITALLSQPQAEPLVATIVHEATHQISFNCGLQTRYNFPPVWLSEGLAVYFETPDLSGSRSWGGIGKVNYSRWDRYRNQVQTGQTIRLRNMILDDELFREPRTAVDSYAAAWAWNYFLIRWKPKEYAAYLKDLAEKPRLVLDDKATRMADFQKHFGKDMDSLEEEFYRNMSRIK
;
A
#
# COMPACT_ATOMS: atom_id res chain seq x y z
N MET A 1 -15.32 18.52 10.16
CA MET A 1 -15.33 17.10 9.75
C MET A 1 -15.39 17.06 8.23
N LYS A 2 -14.24 17.22 7.57
CA LYS A 2 -14.08 17.27 6.12
C LYS A 2 -12.89 16.37 5.75
N GLY A 3 -13.11 15.39 4.87
CA GLY A 3 -12.09 14.86 3.97
C GLY A 3 -11.41 13.54 4.32
N LEU A 4 -12.11 12.39 4.25
CA LEU A 4 -11.41 11.16 3.86
C LEU A 4 -11.03 11.31 2.38
N ARG A 5 -9.81 11.77 2.09
CA ARG A 5 -9.17 11.66 0.78
C ARG A 5 -7.98 10.73 0.92
N SER A 6 -8.23 9.44 0.90
CA SER A 6 -7.27 8.49 0.34
C SER A 6 -7.43 8.61 -1.18
N GLN A 7 -6.65 9.52 -1.77
CA GLN A 7 -6.66 9.74 -3.21
C GLN A 7 -5.24 9.49 -3.69
N THR A 8 -5.08 8.32 -4.31
CA THR A 8 -4.00 8.04 -5.24
C THR A 8 -3.78 9.28 -6.12
N CYS A 9 -2.53 9.74 -6.19
CA CYS A 9 -2.12 10.85 -7.04
C CYS A 9 -2.76 10.73 -8.42
N TRP A 10 -3.39 11.81 -8.86
CA TRP A 10 -3.83 11.97 -10.23
C TRP A 10 -2.59 11.95 -11.13
N LEU A 11 -2.20 10.77 -11.58
CA LEU A 11 -1.35 10.64 -12.76
C LEU A 11 -2.22 11.05 -13.97
N PRO A 12 -1.71 11.89 -14.88
CA PRO A 12 -2.43 12.19 -16.12
C PRO A 12 -2.76 10.87 -16.84
N LEU A 13 -3.98 10.81 -17.38
CA LEU A 13 -4.50 9.67 -18.13
C LEU A 13 -3.62 9.38 -19.35
N LEU A 14 -2.66 8.46 -19.19
CA LEU A 14 -1.96 7.82 -20.30
C LEU A 14 -2.77 6.60 -20.71
N ALA A 15 -3.67 6.77 -21.68
CA ALA A 15 -4.21 5.64 -22.43
C ALA A 15 -3.12 5.16 -23.40
N VAL A 16 -2.33 4.16 -22.99
CA VAL A 16 -1.28 3.59 -23.83
C VAL A 16 -1.86 2.41 -24.61
N ALA A 17 -2.03 2.58 -25.92
CA ALA A 17 -2.18 1.46 -26.84
C ALA A 17 -0.76 0.93 -27.17
N VAL A 18 -0.35 -0.17 -26.53
CA VAL A 18 0.93 -0.82 -26.86
C VAL A 18 0.70 -1.79 -28.01
N LEU A 19 1.19 -1.42 -29.20
CA LEU A 19 1.54 -2.39 -30.23
C LEU A 19 2.92 -2.94 -29.87
N ALA A 20 3.07 -4.27 -29.89
CA ALA A 20 4.32 -4.95 -29.59
C ALA A 20 5.46 -4.41 -30.47
N SER A 21 6.47 -3.77 -29.87
CA SER A 21 7.69 -3.38 -30.58
C SER A 21 8.96 -3.67 -29.78
N SER A 22 9.77 -4.56 -30.36
CA SER A 22 11.21 -4.81 -30.21
C SER A 22 11.81 -4.92 -28.80
N ASP A 23 12.21 -6.15 -28.47
CA ASP A 23 13.14 -6.53 -27.39
C ASP A 23 14.42 -5.67 -27.43
N ARG A 24 14.46 -4.58 -26.67
CA ARG A 24 15.73 -4.09 -26.11
C ARG A 24 16.06 -4.98 -24.91
N PRO A 25 17.33 -5.38 -24.73
CA PRO A 25 17.70 -6.23 -23.60
C PRO A 25 17.28 -5.54 -22.29
N SER A 26 16.44 -6.23 -21.52
CA SER A 26 15.90 -5.83 -20.21
C SER A 26 16.96 -5.62 -19.10
N ARG A 27 18.23 -5.57 -19.49
CA ARG A 27 19.41 -5.46 -18.63
C ARG A 27 20.10 -4.11 -18.71
N ALA A 28 19.72 -3.22 -19.63
CA ALA A 28 20.34 -1.90 -19.74
C ALA A 28 19.76 -0.92 -18.69
N ILE A 29 20.62 -0.19 -17.98
CA ILE A 29 20.18 0.99 -17.22
C ILE A 29 20.05 2.16 -18.20
N GLU A 30 18.93 2.85 -18.13
CA GLU A 30 18.72 4.14 -18.77
C GLU A 30 19.07 5.25 -17.80
N HIS A 31 19.90 6.18 -18.26
CA HIS A 31 20.18 7.44 -17.60
C HIS A 31 19.43 8.55 -18.34
N VAL A 32 18.50 9.20 -17.66
CA VAL A 32 17.68 10.25 -18.23
C VAL A 32 17.82 11.54 -17.44
N LEU A 33 18.02 12.65 -18.15
CA LEU A 33 17.84 13.98 -17.60
C LEU A 33 16.41 14.41 -17.93
N VAL A 34 15.58 14.58 -16.92
CA VAL A 34 14.15 14.90 -17.07
C VAL A 34 13.82 16.23 -16.42
N ASN A 35 12.82 16.93 -16.95
CA ASN A 35 12.22 18.09 -16.31
C ASN A 35 10.87 17.69 -15.68
N LEU A 36 10.89 17.42 -14.38
CA LEU A 36 9.70 17.04 -13.61
C LEU A 36 9.38 18.14 -12.59
N ASP A 37 8.13 18.59 -12.57
CA ASP A 37 7.65 19.66 -11.67
C ASP A 37 8.48 20.95 -11.74
N GLY A 38 8.95 21.29 -12.94
CA GLY A 38 9.79 22.47 -13.18
C GLY A 38 11.23 22.34 -12.66
N ARG A 39 11.66 21.14 -12.23
CA ARG A 39 13.02 20.85 -11.79
C ARG A 39 13.68 19.85 -12.71
N GLN A 40 14.93 20.12 -13.08
CA GLN A 40 15.76 19.12 -13.73
C GLN A 40 16.20 18.06 -12.72
N ARG A 41 16.01 16.79 -13.08
CA ARG A 41 16.43 15.63 -12.28
C ARG A 41 17.17 14.65 -13.18
N GLN A 42 18.29 14.14 -12.68
CA GLN A 42 18.98 13.01 -13.28
C GLN A 42 18.44 11.73 -12.64
N LEU A 43 17.89 10.82 -13.44
CA LEU A 43 17.41 9.52 -13.00
C LEU A 43 18.18 8.43 -13.72
N SER A 44 18.45 7.33 -13.03
CA SER A 44 19.11 6.15 -13.58
C SER A 44 18.35 4.91 -13.14
N GLY A 45 17.86 4.11 -14.09
CA GLY A 45 17.02 2.97 -13.74
C GLY A 45 16.77 2.00 -14.88
N ARG A 46 16.06 0.93 -14.58
CA ARG A 46 15.57 -0.03 -15.57
C ARG A 46 14.22 0.42 -16.12
N VAL A 47 14.04 0.41 -17.43
CA VAL A 47 12.74 0.64 -18.05
C VAL A 47 11.86 -0.58 -17.86
N LEU A 48 10.69 -0.39 -17.22
CA LEU A 48 9.68 -1.43 -17.02
C LEU A 48 8.69 -1.49 -18.18
N VAL A 49 8.32 -0.33 -18.72
CA VAL A 49 7.42 -0.15 -19.87
C VAL A 49 7.87 1.09 -20.62
N GLU A 50 7.83 1.06 -21.95
CA GLU A 50 8.05 2.20 -22.83
C GLU A 50 6.91 2.28 -23.84
N ASP A 51 6.38 3.48 -24.08
CA ASP A 51 5.38 3.75 -25.11
C ASP A 51 6.04 4.11 -26.45
N PRO A 52 5.29 4.10 -27.58
CA PRO A 52 5.86 4.43 -28.90
C PRO A 52 6.37 5.87 -29.04
N ALA A 53 5.95 6.80 -28.17
CA ALA A 53 6.43 8.18 -28.16
C ALA A 53 7.74 8.34 -27.36
N GLY A 54 8.20 7.28 -26.68
CA GLY A 54 9.38 7.27 -25.83
C GLY A 54 9.11 7.67 -24.38
N GLY A 55 7.83 7.75 -23.97
CA GLY A 55 7.45 7.84 -22.56
C GLY A 55 7.70 6.50 -21.87
N MET A 56 8.07 6.51 -20.60
CA MET A 56 8.53 5.30 -19.92
C MET A 56 8.14 5.25 -18.45
N LEU A 57 8.03 4.03 -17.91
CA LEU A 57 8.06 3.77 -16.48
C LEU A 57 9.47 3.31 -16.11
N LEU A 58 10.22 4.15 -15.41
CA LEU A 58 11.60 3.89 -15.02
C LEU A 58 11.68 3.47 -13.54
N GLU A 59 12.22 2.29 -13.25
CA GLU A 59 12.49 1.82 -11.89
C GLU A 59 13.94 2.13 -11.49
N THR A 60 14.13 2.89 -10.41
CA THR A 60 15.45 3.20 -9.85
C THR A 60 15.90 2.13 -8.84
N ASP A 61 17.19 2.13 -8.53
CA ASP A 61 17.87 1.21 -7.60
C ASP A 61 17.35 1.28 -6.14
N ASP A 62 16.71 2.38 -5.75
CA ASP A 62 16.01 2.51 -4.46
C ASP A 62 14.56 2.00 -4.49
N GLY A 63 14.12 1.44 -5.63
CA GLY A 63 12.79 0.90 -5.82
C GLY A 63 11.72 1.94 -6.17
N ALA A 64 12.07 3.21 -6.39
CA ALA A 64 11.10 4.17 -6.90
C ALA A 64 10.76 3.89 -8.38
N MET A 65 9.51 4.13 -8.78
CA MET A 65 9.03 3.99 -10.15
C MET A 65 8.55 5.34 -10.67
N TRP A 66 9.20 5.82 -11.73
CA TRP A 66 8.99 7.15 -12.30
C TRP A 66 8.25 7.02 -13.63
N PRO A 67 6.96 7.40 -13.70
CA PRO A 67 6.29 7.63 -14.97
C PRO A 67 6.86 8.92 -15.57
N ILE A 68 7.51 8.80 -16.73
CA ILE A 68 8.22 9.88 -17.41
C ILE A 68 7.58 10.07 -18.78
N GLU A 69 6.99 11.23 -19.01
CA GLU A 69 6.45 11.58 -20.31
C GLU A 69 7.58 11.95 -21.27
N ALA A 70 7.52 11.47 -22.52
CA ALA A 70 8.57 11.66 -23.53
C ALA A 70 9.04 13.13 -23.65
N HIS A 71 8.10 14.06 -23.63
CA HIS A 71 8.35 15.49 -23.82
C HIS A 71 9.13 16.14 -22.66
N THR A 72 9.21 15.47 -21.50
CA THR A 72 9.98 15.92 -20.32
C THR A 72 11.44 15.53 -20.39
N ILE A 73 11.79 14.54 -21.23
CA ILE A 73 13.15 14.02 -21.38
C ILE A 73 14.00 15.04 -22.15
N ARG A 74 15.15 15.40 -21.57
CA ARG A 74 16.14 16.34 -22.16
C ARG A 74 17.32 15.61 -22.75
N SER A 75 17.75 14.53 -22.11
CA SER A 75 18.74 13.60 -22.65
C SER A 75 18.45 12.19 -22.13
N ARG A 76 18.85 11.20 -22.90
CA ARG A 76 18.78 9.78 -22.57
C ARG A 76 20.03 9.08 -23.09
N THR A 77 20.66 8.30 -22.24
CA THR A 77 21.78 7.42 -22.58
C THR A 77 21.56 6.08 -21.88
N SER A 78 22.06 5.00 -22.45
CA SER A 78 21.92 3.66 -21.87
C SER A 78 23.29 3.03 -21.69
N ASP A 79 23.44 2.27 -20.61
CA ASP A 79 24.57 1.35 -20.42
C ASP A 79 24.10 -0.12 -20.51
N ALA A 80 25.01 -1.08 -20.48
CA ALA A 80 24.69 -2.51 -20.53
C ALA A 80 24.69 -3.17 -19.13
N GLU A 81 24.72 -2.38 -18.06
CA GLU A 81 24.83 -2.86 -16.69
C GLU A 81 23.45 -3.17 -16.10
N PRO A 82 23.29 -4.29 -15.38
CA PRO A 82 22.02 -4.60 -14.73
C PRO A 82 21.74 -3.63 -13.58
N LEU A 83 20.47 -3.25 -13.40
CA LEU A 83 20.05 -2.53 -12.19
C LEU A 83 20.27 -3.39 -10.95
N VAL A 84 21.20 -2.97 -10.09
CA VAL A 84 21.45 -3.57 -8.78
C VAL A 84 20.70 -2.73 -7.74
N PRO A 85 19.70 -3.30 -7.03
CA PRO A 85 19.04 -2.59 -5.95
C PRO A 85 20.01 -2.21 -4.84
N LEU A 86 19.75 -1.07 -4.19
CA LEU A 86 20.55 -0.63 -3.06
C LEU A 86 20.48 -1.64 -1.91
N ASP A 87 21.62 -1.90 -1.27
CA ASP A 87 21.64 -2.57 0.02
C ASP A 87 21.14 -1.64 1.14
N LYS A 88 21.08 -2.16 2.38
CA LYS A 88 20.54 -1.42 3.52
C LYS A 88 21.36 -0.17 3.87
N ASP A 89 22.68 -0.25 3.75
CA ASP A 89 23.58 0.85 4.10
C ASP A 89 23.49 1.96 3.04
N GLN A 90 23.49 1.57 1.76
CA GLN A 90 23.34 2.49 0.63
C GLN A 90 21.96 3.18 0.64
N LEU A 91 20.89 2.41 0.85
CA LEU A 91 19.53 2.95 0.95
C LEU A 91 19.41 3.89 2.15
N GLY A 92 19.92 3.49 3.31
CA GLY A 92 19.96 4.32 4.51
C GLY A 92 20.69 5.64 4.29
N LYS A 93 21.87 5.60 3.65
CA LYS A 93 22.65 6.79 3.33
C LYS A 93 21.90 7.73 2.38
N ARG A 94 21.33 7.21 1.29
CA ARG A 94 20.58 8.02 0.32
C ARG A 94 19.37 8.70 0.97
N LEU A 95 18.63 7.97 1.79
CA LEU A 95 17.48 8.52 2.49
C LEU A 95 17.89 9.55 3.55
N LEU A 96 19.02 9.38 4.24
CA LEU A 96 19.53 10.41 5.16
C LEU A 96 19.94 11.70 4.43
N GLU A 97 20.54 11.58 3.24
CA GLU A 97 20.87 12.71 2.38
C GLU A 97 19.60 13.45 1.91
N GLU A 98 18.53 12.71 1.59
CA GLU A 98 17.22 13.26 1.21
C GLU A 98 16.50 13.95 2.39
N MET A 99 16.48 13.32 3.56
CA MET A 99 15.69 13.75 4.71
C MET A 99 16.39 14.79 5.59
N GLY A 100 17.73 14.87 5.53
CA GLY A 100 18.54 15.84 6.25
C GLY A 100 18.97 15.41 7.67
N PRO A 101 19.79 16.24 8.33
CA PRO A 101 20.59 15.84 9.50
C PRO A 101 19.79 15.55 10.79
N ALA A 102 18.50 15.88 10.82
CA ALA A 102 17.63 15.55 11.96
C ALA A 102 17.24 14.06 12.00
N PHE A 103 17.40 13.36 10.87
CA PHE A 103 17.05 11.95 10.76
C PHE A 103 18.21 11.04 11.13
N GLN A 104 17.85 9.86 11.60
CA GLN A 104 18.74 8.75 11.93
C GLN A 104 18.25 7.50 11.20
N VAL A 105 19.11 6.51 11.08
CA VAL A 105 18.79 5.21 10.49
C VAL A 105 18.79 4.09 11.53
N HIS A 106 17.87 3.17 11.36
CA HIS A 106 17.78 1.87 12.04
C HIS A 106 17.35 0.84 11.00
N ASP A 107 18.10 -0.23 10.85
CA ASP A 107 17.76 -1.31 9.94
C ASP A 107 17.35 -2.59 10.70
N SER A 108 16.60 -3.45 10.02
CA SER A 108 16.23 -4.78 10.48
C SER A 108 16.60 -5.83 9.42
N LYS A 109 16.01 -7.03 9.46
CA LYS A 109 16.29 -8.07 8.45
C LYS A 109 15.93 -7.57 7.05
N ASN A 110 14.73 -7.00 6.90
CA ASN A 110 14.12 -6.66 5.61
C ASN A 110 13.82 -5.17 5.44
N TYR A 111 13.99 -4.34 6.47
CA TYR A 111 13.61 -2.93 6.44
C TYR A 111 14.77 -1.98 6.75
N VAL A 112 14.71 -0.79 6.14
CA VAL A 112 15.49 0.39 6.50
C VAL A 112 14.53 1.46 7.01
N VAL A 113 14.63 1.80 8.29
CA VAL A 113 13.80 2.81 8.93
C VAL A 113 14.62 4.09 9.09
N VAL A 114 14.18 5.15 8.43
CA VAL A 114 14.76 6.49 8.55
C VAL A 114 13.81 7.36 9.34
N PHE A 115 14.28 7.89 10.48
CA PHE A 115 13.41 8.49 11.49
C PHE A 115 14.04 9.69 12.17
N ASN A 116 13.24 10.68 12.57
CA ASN A 116 13.67 11.78 13.44
C ASN A 116 12.96 11.74 14.82
N THR A 117 12.32 10.62 15.14
CA THR A 117 11.79 10.31 16.47
C THR A 117 12.78 9.51 17.34
N THR A 118 12.33 8.77 18.35
CA THR A 118 13.16 7.90 19.17
C THR A 118 13.53 6.62 18.44
N ARG A 119 14.77 6.14 18.68
CA ARG A 119 15.25 4.86 18.17
C ARG A 119 14.37 3.69 18.63
N THR A 120 13.87 3.76 19.86
CA THR A 120 12.97 2.76 20.43
C THR A 120 11.68 2.62 19.62
N TYR A 121 11.09 3.74 19.19
CA TYR A 121 9.88 3.72 18.36
C TYR A 121 10.18 3.13 16.97
N ALA A 122 11.29 3.52 16.34
CA ALA A 122 11.73 2.94 15.07
C ALA A 122 11.98 1.42 15.15
N GLN A 123 12.56 0.95 16.25
CA GLN A 123 12.76 -0.48 16.54
C GLN A 123 11.44 -1.22 16.75
N TRP A 124 10.48 -0.60 17.43
CA TRP A 124 9.14 -1.16 17.60
C TRP A 124 8.41 -1.28 16.24
N CYS A 125 8.43 -0.21 15.42
CA CYS A 125 7.85 -0.21 14.08
C CYS A 125 8.43 -1.34 13.22
N SER A 126 9.76 -1.40 13.05
CA SER A 126 10.41 -2.46 12.26
C SER A 126 10.06 -3.86 12.79
N SER A 127 10.02 -4.08 14.11
CA SER A 127 9.61 -5.36 14.70
C SER A 127 8.16 -5.76 14.37
N LEU A 128 7.23 -4.80 14.31
CA LEU A 128 5.86 -5.05 13.84
C LEU A 128 5.84 -5.45 12.36
N LEU A 129 6.54 -4.70 11.50
CA LEU A 129 6.59 -4.93 10.06
C LEU A 129 7.24 -6.29 9.69
N GLU A 130 8.31 -6.68 10.39
CA GLU A 130 8.98 -7.97 10.22
C GLU A 130 8.07 -9.16 10.54
N ARG A 131 7.29 -9.04 11.62
CA ARG A 131 6.32 -10.09 12.00
C ARG A 131 5.19 -10.18 10.99
N LEU A 132 4.66 -9.05 10.56
CA LEU A 132 3.60 -8.99 9.56
C LEU A 132 4.06 -9.61 8.24
N GLN A 133 5.20 -9.21 7.71
CA GLN A 133 5.74 -9.72 6.44
C GLN A 133 5.94 -11.23 6.47
N ARG A 134 6.57 -11.76 7.52
CA ARG A 134 6.77 -13.20 7.67
C ARG A 134 5.44 -13.96 7.67
N ALA A 135 4.46 -13.47 8.43
CA ALA A 135 3.16 -14.09 8.51
C ALA A 135 2.39 -13.97 7.18
N PHE A 136 2.45 -12.81 6.52
CA PHE A 136 1.79 -12.52 5.26
C PHE A 136 2.26 -13.47 4.14
N ILE A 137 3.58 -13.57 3.95
CA ILE A 137 4.18 -14.46 2.94
C ILE A 137 3.82 -15.92 3.24
N ALA A 138 3.95 -16.36 4.49
CA ALA A 138 3.59 -17.73 4.88
C ALA A 138 2.11 -18.04 4.64
N TYR A 139 1.22 -17.07 4.89
CA TYR A 139 -0.21 -17.20 4.68
C TYR A 139 -0.57 -17.40 3.20
N TRP A 140 -0.05 -16.52 2.33
CA TRP A 140 -0.33 -16.57 0.90
C TRP A 140 0.33 -17.77 0.21
N LYS A 141 1.53 -18.15 0.65
CA LYS A 141 2.17 -19.40 0.20
C LYS A 141 1.31 -20.63 0.53
N LYS A 142 0.73 -20.69 1.73
CA LYS A 142 -0.20 -21.77 2.12
C LYS A 142 -1.50 -21.76 1.30
N LYS A 143 -1.93 -20.60 0.81
CA LYS A 143 -3.09 -20.44 -0.07
C LYS A 143 -2.79 -20.76 -1.54
N GLY A 144 -1.54 -21.08 -1.87
CA GLY A 144 -1.12 -21.46 -3.22
C GLY A 144 -0.75 -20.28 -4.12
N CYS A 145 -0.58 -19.07 -3.57
CA CYS A 145 -0.04 -17.95 -4.32
C CYS A 145 1.48 -18.09 -4.46
N ASP A 146 2.02 -17.66 -5.59
CA ASP A 146 3.45 -17.59 -5.85
C ASP A 146 4.03 -16.31 -5.22
N VAL A 147 4.26 -16.35 -3.91
CA VAL A 147 4.81 -15.23 -3.15
C VAL A 147 6.23 -15.51 -2.68
N HIS A 148 7.08 -14.48 -2.67
CA HIS A 148 8.48 -14.55 -2.29
C HIS A 148 8.87 -13.47 -1.27
N GLU A 149 10.03 -13.61 -0.61
CA GLU A 149 10.61 -12.50 0.17
C GLU A 149 11.00 -11.36 -0.79
N PRO A 150 10.89 -10.07 -0.39
CA PRO A 150 11.37 -8.97 -1.22
C PRO A 150 12.85 -9.12 -1.56
N SER A 151 13.20 -8.79 -2.80
CA SER A 151 14.59 -8.89 -3.30
C SER A 151 15.49 -7.74 -2.85
N ALA A 152 14.91 -6.69 -2.25
CA ALA A 152 15.58 -5.48 -1.81
C ALA A 152 15.02 -5.05 -0.44
N PRO A 153 15.80 -4.29 0.36
CA PRO A 153 15.31 -3.75 1.61
C PRO A 153 14.17 -2.76 1.39
N LEU A 154 13.16 -2.81 2.27
CA LEU A 154 11.98 -1.95 2.21
C LEU A 154 12.15 -0.71 3.10
N ALA A 155 11.88 0.47 2.54
CA ALA A 155 12.08 1.73 3.23
C ALA A 155 10.83 2.18 4.02
N VAL A 156 11.08 2.75 5.20
CA VAL A 156 10.07 3.33 6.09
C VAL A 156 10.56 4.68 6.61
N LEU A 157 9.76 5.72 6.46
CA LEU A 157 10.01 7.05 6.99
C LEU A 157 9.13 7.31 8.22
N VAL A 158 9.75 7.63 9.35
CA VAL A 158 9.03 7.89 10.62
C VAL A 158 9.36 9.29 11.14
N PHE A 159 8.38 10.18 10.99
CA PHE A 159 8.45 11.56 11.47
C PHE A 159 8.17 11.65 12.97
N SER A 160 8.77 12.61 13.67
CA SER A 160 8.57 12.84 15.11
C SER A 160 7.20 13.39 15.47
N ASP A 161 6.55 14.06 14.52
CA ASP A 161 5.34 14.81 14.76
C ASP A 161 4.48 14.92 13.49
N LYS A 162 3.18 15.16 13.70
CA LYS A 162 2.23 15.30 12.61
C LYS A 162 2.56 16.47 11.67
N ALA A 163 3.10 17.58 12.18
CA ALA A 163 3.33 18.76 11.35
C ALA A 163 4.46 18.55 10.35
N SER A 164 5.57 17.91 10.74
CA SER A 164 6.66 17.54 9.84
C SER A 164 6.22 16.49 8.82
N TYR A 165 5.45 15.49 9.25
CA TYR A 165 4.81 14.53 8.34
C TYR A 165 3.92 15.23 7.30
N LEU A 166 3.02 16.12 7.72
CA LEU A 166 2.12 16.80 6.78
C LEU A 166 2.87 17.68 5.78
N ARG A 167 3.99 18.31 6.17
CA ARG A 167 4.81 19.08 5.23
C ARG A 167 5.39 18.20 4.13
N HIS A 168 5.91 17.03 4.49
CA HIS A 168 6.45 16.07 3.54
C HIS A 168 5.34 15.43 2.70
N ALA A 169 4.27 14.96 3.34
CA ALA A 169 3.15 14.29 2.70
C ALA A 169 2.35 15.20 1.75
N LYS A 170 2.42 16.53 1.91
CA LYS A 170 1.72 17.48 1.03
C LYS A 170 2.19 17.41 -0.42
N GLU A 171 3.46 17.08 -0.66
CA GLU A 171 4.02 16.98 -2.02
C GLU A 171 3.36 15.84 -2.80
N GLU A 172 3.08 14.71 -2.14
CA GLU A 172 2.45 13.54 -2.75
C GLU A 172 0.91 13.57 -2.62
N LEU A 173 0.39 13.71 -1.39
CA LEU A 173 -1.03 13.56 -1.09
C LEU A 173 -1.86 14.86 -1.22
N GLY A 174 -1.20 15.99 -1.49
CA GLY A 174 -1.85 17.31 -1.52
C GLY A 174 -2.64 17.61 -0.23
N ASP A 175 -3.81 18.22 -0.37
CA ASP A 175 -4.69 18.58 0.76
C ASP A 175 -5.28 17.36 1.50
N GLY A 176 -5.12 16.14 0.96
CA GLY A 176 -5.58 14.90 1.58
C GLY A 176 -4.74 14.44 2.77
N ALA A 177 -3.50 14.92 2.88
CA ALA A 177 -2.52 14.49 3.89
C ALA A 177 -3.03 14.62 5.35
N GLY A 178 -3.90 15.59 5.63
CA GLY A 178 -4.36 15.94 6.99
C GLY A 178 -5.04 14.82 7.78
N ASN A 179 -5.56 13.82 7.08
CA ASN A 179 -6.46 12.79 7.62
C ASN A 179 -5.82 11.40 7.70
N ALA A 180 -4.61 11.22 7.19
CA ALA A 180 -3.86 9.98 7.27
C ALA A 180 -2.81 10.05 8.38
N ILE A 181 -2.63 8.93 9.08
CA ILE A 181 -1.60 8.76 10.12
C ILE A 181 -0.29 8.22 9.51
N GLY A 182 -0.41 7.55 8.38
CA GLY A 182 0.66 7.17 7.48
C GLY A 182 0.06 6.82 6.12
N TYR A 183 0.92 6.61 5.12
CA TYR A 183 0.54 6.13 3.80
C TYR A 183 1.68 5.31 3.19
N TYR A 184 1.33 4.39 2.31
CA TYR A 184 2.25 3.75 1.39
C TYR A 184 2.35 4.57 0.08
N SER A 185 3.56 5.01 -0.24
CA SER A 185 3.86 5.73 -1.47
C SER A 185 4.08 4.74 -2.62
N PHE A 186 3.17 4.75 -3.58
CA PHE A 186 3.22 3.86 -4.74
C PHE A 186 4.43 4.15 -5.63
N GLN A 187 4.76 5.44 -5.76
CA GLN A 187 5.91 5.93 -6.51
C GLN A 187 7.21 5.51 -5.85
N THR A 188 7.41 5.84 -4.57
CA THR A 188 8.72 5.64 -3.92
C THR A 188 8.91 4.26 -3.31
N ASN A 189 7.85 3.45 -3.21
CA ASN A 189 7.82 2.17 -2.49
C ASN A 189 8.02 2.29 -0.98
N ARG A 190 7.74 3.46 -0.40
CA ARG A 190 8.05 3.76 1.02
C ARG A 190 6.77 3.80 1.83
N ILE A 191 6.83 3.31 3.06
CA ILE A 191 5.80 3.67 4.06
C ILE A 191 6.23 4.97 4.72
N VAL A 192 5.34 5.93 4.82
CA VAL A 192 5.58 7.22 5.45
C VAL A 192 4.57 7.42 6.58
N MET A 193 5.05 7.66 7.80
CA MET A 193 4.20 7.81 8.99
C MET A 193 4.82 8.78 10.00
N TYR A 194 4.09 9.12 11.06
CA TYR A 194 4.65 9.85 12.21
C TYR A 194 4.48 9.10 13.52
N ASP A 195 5.31 9.44 14.49
CA ASP A 195 5.31 8.88 15.84
C ASP A 195 4.05 9.29 16.59
N LEU A 196 3.31 8.26 16.97
CA LEU A 196 2.01 8.36 17.60
C LEU A 196 2.10 8.68 19.09
N THR A 197 3.23 8.40 19.73
CA THR A 197 3.45 8.72 21.15
C THR A 197 3.47 10.22 21.39
N GLY A 198 3.84 11.01 20.37
CA GLY A 198 3.75 12.48 20.40
C GLY A 198 2.32 13.04 20.54
N MET A 199 1.27 12.25 20.25
CA MET A 199 -0.11 12.68 20.47
C MET A 199 -0.50 12.77 21.96
N GLN A 200 0.27 12.16 22.86
CA GLN A 200 0.02 12.20 24.32
C GLN A 200 0.60 13.44 25.02
N GLU A 201 1.45 14.25 24.36
CA GLU A 201 2.06 15.45 24.96
C GLU A 201 1.04 16.56 25.29
N LEU A 202 -0.16 16.53 24.70
CA LEU A 202 -1.27 17.39 25.14
C LEU A 202 -1.72 17.10 26.60
N ARG A 203 -1.21 16.05 27.24
CA ARG A 203 -1.64 15.62 28.60
C ARG A 203 -0.54 15.56 29.66
N ARG A 204 0.76 15.70 29.33
CA ARG A 204 1.83 15.63 30.35
C ARG A 204 2.94 16.64 30.09
N GLU A 205 3.01 17.63 30.97
CA GLU A 205 4.21 18.44 31.20
C GLU A 205 5.28 17.55 31.85
N ASN A 206 6.46 17.45 31.23
CA ASN A 206 7.66 16.71 31.66
C ASN A 206 7.66 15.17 31.45
N GLY A 207 8.43 14.71 30.45
CA GLY A 207 9.01 13.35 30.47
C GLY A 207 9.30 12.72 29.10
N ARG A 208 10.57 12.39 28.86
CA ARG A 208 11.20 11.63 27.75
C ARG A 208 10.22 10.92 26.78
N ARG A 209 10.18 11.38 25.52
CA ARG A 209 9.45 10.75 24.41
C ARG A 209 9.83 9.27 24.22
N GLY A 210 8.87 8.47 23.75
CA GLY A 210 9.07 7.21 23.03
C GLY A 210 9.89 6.13 23.73
N SER A 211 9.81 6.00 25.07
CA SER A 211 10.36 4.82 25.76
C SER A 211 9.52 3.57 25.46
N LEU A 212 10.07 2.36 25.70
CA LEU A 212 9.29 1.12 25.56
C LEU A 212 8.06 1.11 26.47
N HIS A 213 8.16 1.75 27.64
CA HIS A 213 7.04 1.90 28.56
C HIS A 213 5.95 2.78 27.95
N ASP A 214 6.31 3.93 27.36
CA ASP A 214 5.33 4.84 26.73
C ASP A 214 4.65 4.21 25.52
N ILE A 215 5.42 3.49 24.71
CA ILE A 215 4.88 2.74 23.56
C ILE A 215 3.92 1.67 24.06
N THR A 216 4.31 0.88 25.05
CA THR A 216 3.44 -0.17 25.62
C THR A 216 2.18 0.43 26.26
N ALA A 217 2.32 1.55 26.96
CA ALA A 217 1.21 2.26 27.59
C ALA A 217 0.25 2.85 26.56
N LEU A 218 0.75 3.44 25.46
CA LEU A 218 -0.05 3.87 24.33
C LEU A 218 -0.80 2.68 23.71
N LEU A 219 -0.10 1.59 23.41
CA LEU A 219 -0.67 0.41 22.75
C LEU A 219 -1.69 -0.33 23.62
N SER A 220 -1.64 -0.14 24.94
CA SER A 220 -2.64 -0.69 25.86
C SER A 220 -3.93 0.14 25.90
N GLN A 221 -3.95 1.32 25.27
CA GLN A 221 -5.14 2.17 25.20
C GLN A 221 -5.99 1.82 23.96
N PRO A 222 -7.33 1.81 24.08
CA PRO A 222 -8.21 1.59 22.93
C PRO A 222 -7.97 2.57 21.77
N GLN A 223 -7.49 3.79 22.05
CA GLN A 223 -7.21 4.78 21.01
C GLN A 223 -6.01 4.42 20.12
N ALA A 224 -5.16 3.46 20.51
CA ALA A 224 -4.06 2.98 19.67
C ALA A 224 -4.52 2.01 18.58
N GLU A 225 -5.72 1.44 18.72
CA GLU A 225 -6.27 0.44 17.80
C GLU A 225 -6.25 0.92 16.33
N PRO A 226 -6.83 2.09 15.99
CA PRO A 226 -6.87 2.55 14.61
C PRO A 226 -5.48 2.91 14.08
N LEU A 227 -4.54 3.25 14.97
CA LEU A 227 -3.20 3.66 14.60
C LEU A 227 -2.36 2.45 14.19
N VAL A 228 -2.39 1.38 15.00
CA VAL A 228 -1.72 0.11 14.66
C VAL A 228 -2.36 -0.50 13.42
N ALA A 229 -3.69 -0.45 13.30
CA ALA A 229 -4.38 -0.87 12.09
C ALA A 229 -3.85 -0.11 10.86
N THR A 230 -3.67 1.21 10.93
CA THR A 230 -3.10 1.99 9.82
C THR A 230 -1.68 1.54 9.48
N ILE A 231 -0.78 1.34 10.46
CA ILE A 231 0.59 0.85 10.17
C ILE A 231 0.55 -0.51 9.47
N VAL A 232 -0.30 -1.43 9.93
CA VAL A 232 -0.46 -2.75 9.32
C VAL A 232 -1.10 -2.66 7.93
N HIS A 233 -2.02 -1.72 7.72
CA HIS A 233 -2.64 -1.44 6.44
C HIS A 233 -1.59 -1.03 5.40
N GLU A 234 -0.82 0.01 5.66
CA GLU A 234 0.20 0.51 4.74
C GLU A 234 1.31 -0.52 4.50
N ALA A 235 1.67 -1.26 5.55
CA ALA A 235 2.62 -2.36 5.44
C ALA A 235 2.08 -3.50 4.57
N THR A 236 0.78 -3.77 4.62
CA THR A 236 0.15 -4.79 3.76
C THR A 236 0.29 -4.42 2.28
N HIS A 237 0.08 -3.14 1.92
CA HIS A 237 0.34 -2.66 0.57
C HIS A 237 1.81 -2.82 0.19
N GLN A 238 2.74 -2.34 1.03
CA GLN A 238 4.16 -2.47 0.71
C GLN A 238 4.56 -3.94 0.53
N ILE A 239 4.12 -4.85 1.40
CA ILE A 239 4.45 -6.27 1.29
C ILE A 239 3.80 -6.87 0.04
N SER A 240 2.51 -6.62 -0.23
CA SER A 240 1.79 -7.22 -1.36
C SER A 240 2.47 -6.90 -2.70
N PHE A 241 2.92 -5.65 -2.88
CA PHE A 241 3.60 -5.18 -4.07
C PHE A 241 5.05 -5.64 -4.22
N ASN A 242 5.69 -6.09 -3.14
CA ASN A 242 7.11 -6.51 -3.15
C ASN A 242 7.30 -8.03 -3.00
N CYS A 243 6.22 -8.79 -2.78
CA CYS A 243 6.25 -10.25 -2.70
C CYS A 243 5.62 -10.95 -3.91
N GLY A 244 5.17 -10.20 -4.93
CA GLY A 244 4.56 -10.74 -6.16
C GLY A 244 3.05 -10.98 -6.08
N LEU A 245 2.40 -10.71 -4.94
CA LEU A 245 0.95 -10.89 -4.80
C LEU A 245 0.16 -9.85 -5.61
N GLN A 246 0.68 -8.61 -5.65
CA GLN A 246 0.17 -7.53 -6.48
C GLN A 246 1.35 -6.88 -7.22
N THR A 247 1.05 -6.16 -8.30
CA THR A 247 2.06 -5.54 -9.15
C THR A 247 1.85 -4.02 -9.17
N ARG A 248 2.86 -3.22 -8.81
CA ARG A 248 2.69 -1.75 -8.87
C ARG A 248 2.35 -1.28 -10.28
N TYR A 249 1.58 -0.22 -10.40
CA TYR A 249 1.19 0.38 -11.68
C TYR A 249 0.37 -0.52 -12.63
N ASN A 250 -0.11 -1.70 -12.21
CA ASN A 250 -1.12 -2.46 -12.96
C ASN A 250 -2.58 -2.15 -12.55
N PHE A 251 -2.75 -1.21 -11.61
CA PHE A 251 -4.02 -0.65 -11.14
C PHE A 251 -5.12 -1.69 -10.83
N PRO A 252 -4.92 -2.56 -9.82
CA PRO A 252 -5.96 -3.51 -9.43
C PRO A 252 -7.19 -2.74 -8.91
N PRO A 253 -8.42 -3.30 -9.05
CA PRO A 253 -9.63 -2.66 -8.53
C PRO A 253 -9.48 -2.30 -7.04
N VAL A 254 -9.88 -1.07 -6.66
CA VAL A 254 -9.57 -0.52 -5.32
C VAL A 254 -10.19 -1.36 -4.21
N TRP A 255 -11.40 -1.89 -4.40
CA TRP A 255 -12.06 -2.76 -3.43
C TRP A 255 -11.24 -4.01 -3.05
N LEU A 256 -10.46 -4.53 -4.01
CA LEU A 256 -9.64 -5.71 -3.81
C LEU A 256 -8.39 -5.33 -3.02
N SER A 257 -7.68 -4.29 -3.46
CA SER A 257 -6.43 -3.85 -2.82
C SER A 257 -6.67 -3.33 -1.39
N GLU A 258 -7.65 -2.45 -1.22
CA GLU A 258 -8.00 -1.90 0.10
C GLU A 258 -8.66 -2.95 0.98
N GLY A 259 -9.56 -3.77 0.44
CA GLY A 259 -10.18 -4.84 1.21
C GLY A 259 -9.20 -5.92 1.66
N LEU A 260 -8.16 -6.19 0.85
CA LEU A 260 -7.02 -7.01 1.25
C LEU A 260 -6.26 -6.37 2.41
N ALA A 261 -5.89 -5.08 2.33
CA ALA A 261 -5.20 -4.39 3.42
C ALA A 261 -6.03 -4.41 4.72
N VAL A 262 -7.34 -4.13 4.64
CA VAL A 262 -8.25 -4.18 5.80
C VAL A 262 -8.42 -5.59 6.36
N TYR A 263 -8.27 -6.64 5.55
CA TYR A 263 -8.30 -8.01 6.03
C TYR A 263 -7.12 -8.33 6.97
N PHE A 264 -5.96 -7.72 6.73
CA PHE A 264 -4.75 -7.92 7.54
C PHE A 264 -4.63 -6.93 8.71
N GLU A 265 -5.32 -5.79 8.65
CA GLU A 265 -5.21 -4.71 9.63
C GLU A 265 -5.82 -5.00 11.00
N THR A 266 -6.41 -6.18 11.24
CA THR A 266 -7.07 -6.52 12.51
C THR A 266 -6.09 -6.41 13.70
N PRO A 267 -6.26 -5.40 14.56
CA PRO A 267 -5.36 -5.15 15.67
C PRO A 267 -5.63 -6.13 16.83
N ASP A 268 -4.67 -6.26 17.75
CA ASP A 268 -4.86 -7.01 19.00
C ASP A 268 -4.14 -6.32 20.13
N LEU A 269 -4.91 -5.51 20.85
CA LEU A 269 -4.44 -4.75 22.01
C LEU A 269 -4.48 -5.56 23.30
N SER A 270 -5.03 -6.79 23.28
CA SER A 270 -5.12 -7.66 24.47
C SER A 270 -3.82 -8.41 24.76
N GLY A 271 -2.90 -8.48 23.79
CA GLY A 271 -1.58 -9.07 23.95
C GLY A 271 -0.46 -8.05 23.76
N SER A 272 0.73 -8.36 24.28
CA SER A 272 1.97 -7.56 24.11
C SER A 272 2.45 -7.41 22.65
N ARG A 273 1.69 -7.91 21.68
CA ARG A 273 2.06 -8.06 20.27
C ARG A 273 1.34 -7.07 19.35
N SER A 274 0.34 -6.34 19.83
CA SER A 274 -0.40 -5.26 19.15
C SER A 274 -1.15 -5.63 17.86
N TRP A 275 -0.92 -6.81 17.28
CA TRP A 275 -1.52 -7.31 16.05
C TRP A 275 -2.08 -8.72 16.25
N GLY A 276 -3.34 -8.93 15.81
CA GLY A 276 -4.12 -10.12 16.14
C GLY A 276 -3.80 -11.36 15.35
N GLY A 277 -2.92 -11.25 14.35
CA GLY A 277 -2.69 -12.31 13.39
C GLY A 277 -3.72 -12.32 12.27
N ILE A 278 -3.43 -13.10 11.25
CA ILE A 278 -4.13 -13.07 9.96
C ILE A 278 -5.47 -13.77 10.07
N GLY A 279 -6.52 -13.14 9.53
CA GLY A 279 -7.84 -13.75 9.38
C GLY A 279 -8.73 -13.72 10.61
N LYS A 280 -8.37 -12.95 11.65
CA LYS A 280 -9.33 -12.56 12.70
C LYS A 280 -10.37 -11.59 12.13
N VAL A 281 -11.59 -11.65 12.68
CA VAL A 281 -12.69 -10.76 12.30
C VAL A 281 -12.36 -9.33 12.74
N ASN A 282 -12.45 -8.38 11.80
CA ASN A 282 -12.38 -6.96 12.11
C ASN A 282 -13.79 -6.49 12.49
N TYR A 283 -14.12 -6.54 13.79
CA TYR A 283 -15.47 -6.25 14.28
C TYR A 283 -15.93 -4.82 13.96
N SER A 284 -15.03 -3.84 13.97
CA SER A 284 -15.36 -2.46 13.57
C SER A 284 -15.89 -2.39 12.12
N ARG A 285 -15.24 -3.11 11.19
CA ARG A 285 -15.68 -3.20 9.79
C ARG A 285 -16.94 -4.06 9.66
N TRP A 286 -17.00 -5.18 10.37
CA TRP A 286 -18.13 -6.09 10.34
C TRP A 286 -19.43 -5.45 10.86
N ASP A 287 -19.38 -4.80 12.01
CA ASP A 287 -20.54 -4.15 12.63
C ASP A 287 -21.06 -3.02 11.75
N ARG A 288 -20.15 -2.26 11.14
CA ARG A 288 -20.52 -1.22 10.17
C ARG A 288 -21.20 -1.81 8.94
N TYR A 289 -20.64 -2.87 8.35
CA TYR A 289 -21.26 -3.55 7.21
C TYR A 289 -22.63 -4.13 7.56
N ARG A 290 -22.75 -4.79 8.72
CA ARG A 290 -24.03 -5.35 9.20
C ARG A 290 -25.09 -4.27 9.37
N ASN A 291 -24.73 -3.11 9.91
CA ASN A 291 -25.63 -1.97 10.01
C ASN A 291 -26.11 -1.46 8.64
N GLN A 292 -25.23 -1.41 7.63
CA GLN A 292 -25.63 -1.06 6.26
C GLN A 292 -26.67 -2.05 5.70
N VAL A 293 -26.46 -3.36 5.92
CA VAL A 293 -27.41 -4.40 5.49
C VAL A 293 -28.76 -4.23 6.17
N GLN A 294 -28.76 -3.99 7.48
CA GLN A 294 -29.99 -3.77 8.24
C GLN A 294 -30.75 -2.49 7.84
N THR A 295 -30.03 -1.45 7.43
CA THR A 295 -30.63 -0.16 7.05
C THR A 295 -30.89 -0.03 5.55
N GLY A 296 -30.59 -1.05 4.74
CA GLY A 296 -30.76 -1.02 3.29
C GLY A 296 -29.78 -0.11 2.55
N GLN A 297 -28.64 0.25 3.18
CA GLN A 297 -27.61 1.14 2.64
C GLN A 297 -26.37 0.39 2.14
N THR A 298 -26.46 -0.92 1.92
CA THR A 298 -25.33 -1.75 1.49
C THR A 298 -24.83 -1.38 0.11
N ILE A 299 -23.52 -1.24 -0.01
CA ILE A 299 -22.83 -1.11 -1.29
C ILE A 299 -22.70 -2.51 -1.91
N ARG A 300 -23.34 -2.71 -3.05
CA ARG A 300 -23.29 -3.99 -3.78
C ARG A 300 -21.88 -4.25 -4.31
N LEU A 301 -21.45 -5.52 -4.32
CA LEU A 301 -20.16 -5.94 -4.85
C LEU A 301 -19.92 -5.44 -6.28
N ARG A 302 -20.94 -5.55 -7.14
CA ARG A 302 -20.88 -5.07 -8.52
C ARG A 302 -20.43 -3.61 -8.60
N ASN A 303 -20.93 -2.75 -7.72
CA ASN A 303 -20.57 -1.33 -7.75
C ASN A 303 -19.11 -1.13 -7.35
N MET A 304 -18.63 -1.87 -6.34
CA MET A 304 -17.23 -1.82 -5.91
C MET A 304 -16.25 -2.34 -6.98
N ILE A 305 -16.63 -3.36 -7.76
CA ILE A 305 -15.81 -3.85 -8.89
C ILE A 305 -15.67 -2.77 -9.97
N LEU A 306 -16.74 -2.02 -10.22
CA LEU A 306 -16.86 -1.13 -11.38
C LEU A 306 -16.48 0.33 -11.10
N ASP A 307 -16.48 0.77 -9.84
CA ASP A 307 -16.40 2.18 -9.49
C ASP A 307 -15.49 2.43 -8.28
N ASP A 308 -14.26 2.86 -8.56
CA ASP A 308 -13.27 3.21 -7.54
C ASP A 308 -13.61 4.54 -6.82
N GLU A 309 -14.50 5.38 -7.38
CA GLU A 309 -14.90 6.65 -6.74
C GLU A 309 -15.61 6.42 -5.40
N LEU A 310 -16.20 5.24 -5.21
CA LEU A 310 -16.80 4.81 -3.95
C LEU A 310 -15.81 4.83 -2.77
N PHE A 311 -14.50 4.70 -3.04
CA PHE A 311 -13.45 4.72 -2.04
C PHE A 311 -12.83 6.11 -1.87
N ARG A 312 -13.04 7.01 -2.83
CA ARG A 312 -12.47 8.36 -2.87
C ARG A 312 -13.38 9.44 -2.31
N GLU A 313 -14.69 9.24 -2.39
CA GLU A 313 -15.69 10.18 -1.88
C GLU A 313 -15.83 10.03 -0.35
N PRO A 314 -15.57 11.09 0.45
CA PRO A 314 -15.60 11.01 1.91
C PRO A 314 -16.91 10.46 2.49
N ARG A 315 -18.04 10.70 1.81
CA ARG A 315 -19.37 10.25 2.25
C ARG A 315 -19.58 8.75 2.14
N THR A 316 -18.89 8.09 1.23
CA THR A 316 -19.06 6.65 0.93
C THR A 316 -17.84 5.83 1.33
N ALA A 317 -16.65 6.43 1.41
CA ALA A 317 -15.39 5.74 1.66
C ALA A 317 -15.46 4.79 2.86
N VAL A 318 -15.82 5.27 4.05
CA VAL A 318 -15.83 4.42 5.27
C VAL A 318 -16.75 3.20 5.10
N ASP A 319 -17.86 3.37 4.39
CA ASP A 319 -18.80 2.30 4.09
C ASP A 319 -18.27 1.33 3.03
N SER A 320 -17.59 1.84 2.01
CA SER A 320 -16.91 1.05 0.97
C SER A 320 -15.79 0.21 1.54
N TYR A 321 -14.99 0.73 2.48
CA TYR A 321 -13.96 -0.02 3.18
C TYR A 321 -14.54 -1.17 4.02
N ALA A 322 -15.69 -0.96 4.68
CA ALA A 322 -16.38 -2.01 5.43
C ALA A 322 -16.93 -3.12 4.51
N ALA A 323 -17.54 -2.74 3.38
CA ALA A 323 -18.02 -3.69 2.39
C ALA A 323 -16.87 -4.46 1.71
N ALA A 324 -15.78 -3.77 1.35
CA ALA A 324 -14.59 -4.37 0.79
C ALA A 324 -13.96 -5.40 1.74
N TRP A 325 -13.86 -5.08 3.03
CA TRP A 325 -13.42 -6.05 4.04
C TRP A 325 -14.32 -7.27 4.08
N ALA A 326 -15.65 -7.08 4.14
CA ALA A 326 -16.60 -8.19 4.24
C ALA A 326 -16.48 -9.15 3.05
N TRP A 327 -16.40 -8.61 1.84
CA TRP A 327 -16.25 -9.40 0.62
C TRP A 327 -14.88 -10.08 0.52
N ASN A 328 -13.79 -9.40 0.85
CA ASN A 328 -12.46 -10.03 0.89
C ASN A 328 -12.40 -11.14 1.94
N TYR A 329 -12.94 -10.91 3.14
CA TYR A 329 -13.03 -11.91 4.19
C TYR A 329 -13.80 -13.15 3.70
N PHE A 330 -14.94 -12.95 3.04
CA PHE A 330 -15.72 -14.03 2.45
C PHE A 330 -14.92 -14.83 1.39
N LEU A 331 -14.38 -14.14 0.38
CA LEU A 331 -13.72 -14.81 -0.74
C LEU A 331 -12.44 -15.54 -0.29
N ILE A 332 -11.64 -14.93 0.59
CA ILE A 332 -10.41 -15.55 1.12
C ILE A 332 -10.72 -16.81 1.96
N ARG A 333 -11.86 -16.82 2.66
CA ARG A 333 -12.24 -17.91 3.56
C ARG A 333 -12.96 -19.05 2.85
N TRP A 334 -13.91 -18.73 1.95
CA TRP A 334 -14.79 -19.72 1.32
C TRP A 334 -14.50 -19.98 -0.16
N LYS A 335 -13.81 -19.08 -0.86
CA LYS A 335 -13.39 -19.22 -2.26
C LYS A 335 -11.86 -19.03 -2.44
N PRO A 336 -11.01 -19.68 -1.61
CA PRO A 336 -9.59 -19.34 -1.54
C PRO A 336 -8.81 -19.63 -2.83
N LYS A 337 -9.20 -20.65 -3.59
CA LYS A 337 -8.50 -21.03 -4.83
C LYS A 337 -8.84 -20.04 -5.94
N GLU A 338 -10.11 -19.68 -6.06
CA GLU A 338 -10.64 -18.70 -7.00
C GLU A 338 -10.05 -17.32 -6.71
N TYR A 339 -9.98 -16.94 -5.43
CA TYR A 339 -9.37 -15.67 -5.02
C TYR A 339 -7.86 -15.62 -5.31
N ALA A 340 -7.11 -16.71 -5.05
CA ALA A 340 -5.70 -16.79 -5.40
C ALA A 340 -5.47 -16.71 -6.92
N ALA A 341 -6.31 -17.41 -7.71
CA ALA A 341 -6.25 -17.34 -9.16
C ALA A 341 -6.60 -15.93 -9.68
N TYR A 342 -7.59 -15.27 -9.09
CA TYR A 342 -7.95 -13.90 -9.46
C TYR A 342 -6.83 -12.90 -9.17
N LEU A 343 -6.18 -13.00 -8.01
CA LEU A 343 -5.01 -12.17 -7.69
C LEU A 343 -3.87 -12.40 -8.67
N LYS A 344 -3.60 -13.67 -9.03
CA LYS A 344 -2.56 -14.01 -10.00
C LYS A 344 -2.84 -13.38 -11.36
N ASP A 345 -4.04 -13.57 -11.90
CA ASP A 345 -4.43 -13.04 -13.20
C ASP A 345 -4.34 -11.52 -13.23
N LEU A 346 -4.76 -10.85 -12.14
CA LEU A 346 -4.60 -9.40 -12.01
C LEU A 346 -3.13 -8.99 -11.94
N ALA A 347 -2.28 -9.71 -11.18
CA ALA A 347 -0.86 -9.39 -11.03
C ALA A 347 -0.07 -9.49 -12.35
N GLU A 348 -0.53 -10.34 -13.28
CA GLU A 348 0.05 -10.54 -14.61
C GLU A 348 -0.37 -9.47 -15.65
N LYS A 349 -1.31 -8.59 -15.31
CA LYS A 349 -1.78 -7.53 -16.22
C LYS A 349 -0.69 -6.49 -16.50
N PRO A 350 -0.67 -5.90 -17.72
CA PRO A 350 0.31 -4.91 -18.09
C PRO A 350 0.24 -3.68 -17.17
N ARG A 351 1.41 -3.10 -16.88
CA ARG A 351 1.50 -1.83 -16.15
C ARG A 351 1.05 -0.68 -17.03
N LEU A 352 0.59 0.39 -16.40
CA LEU A 352 0.10 1.62 -17.01
C LEU A 352 -1.12 1.45 -17.93
N VAL A 353 -1.85 0.33 -17.79
CA VAL A 353 -3.09 0.09 -18.51
C VAL A 353 -4.24 0.10 -17.50
N LEU A 354 -5.21 0.98 -17.73
CA LEU A 354 -6.43 1.04 -16.92
C LEU A 354 -7.50 0.17 -17.55
N ASP A 355 -8.02 -0.77 -16.75
CA ASP A 355 -9.16 -1.58 -17.18
C ASP A 355 -10.44 -0.77 -17.23
N ASP A 356 -11.19 -0.95 -18.31
CA ASP A 356 -12.57 -0.50 -18.37
C ASP A 356 -13.49 -1.36 -17.49
N LYS A 357 -14.72 -0.86 -17.29
CA LYS A 357 -15.74 -1.51 -16.47
C LYS A 357 -16.09 -2.92 -16.96
N ALA A 358 -16.08 -3.14 -18.27
CA ALA A 358 -16.44 -4.44 -18.84
C ALA A 358 -15.35 -5.48 -18.55
N THR A 359 -14.08 -5.08 -18.70
CA THR A 359 -12.89 -5.89 -18.43
C THR A 359 -12.84 -6.29 -16.96
N ARG A 360 -12.99 -5.33 -16.03
CA ARG A 360 -13.03 -5.62 -14.58
C ARG A 360 -14.12 -6.64 -14.20
N MET A 361 -15.30 -6.52 -14.80
CA MET A 361 -16.39 -7.47 -14.57
C MET A 361 -16.06 -8.84 -15.16
N ALA A 362 -15.54 -8.89 -16.38
CA ALA A 362 -15.16 -10.13 -17.04
C ALA A 362 -14.08 -10.88 -16.26
N ASP A 363 -13.06 -10.18 -15.78
CA ASP A 363 -12.00 -10.75 -14.94
C ASP A 363 -12.56 -11.33 -13.65
N PHE A 364 -13.44 -10.59 -12.96
CA PHE A 364 -14.10 -11.13 -11.76
C PHE A 364 -14.91 -12.40 -12.07
N GLN A 365 -15.75 -12.34 -13.10
CA GLN A 365 -16.62 -13.45 -13.50
C GLN A 365 -15.85 -14.67 -13.99
N LYS A 366 -14.65 -14.50 -14.55
CA LYS A 366 -13.75 -15.59 -14.93
C LYS A 366 -13.45 -16.52 -13.75
N HIS A 367 -13.31 -15.98 -12.54
CA HIS A 367 -12.94 -16.76 -11.36
C HIS A 367 -14.12 -17.10 -10.45
N PHE A 368 -15.13 -16.22 -10.35
CA PHE A 368 -16.24 -16.39 -9.40
C PHE A 368 -17.57 -16.75 -10.05
N GLY A 369 -17.61 -16.86 -11.38
CA GLY A 369 -18.81 -17.19 -12.15
C GLY A 369 -19.62 -15.95 -12.56
N LYS A 370 -20.52 -16.15 -13.54
CA LYS A 370 -21.37 -15.08 -14.08
C LYS A 370 -22.62 -14.80 -13.24
N ASP A 371 -23.05 -15.78 -12.44
CA ASP A 371 -24.21 -15.68 -11.57
C ASP A 371 -23.85 -14.96 -10.27
N MET A 372 -23.90 -13.63 -10.32
CA MET A 372 -23.56 -12.76 -9.20
C MET A 372 -24.58 -12.86 -8.05
N ASP A 373 -25.85 -13.13 -8.36
CA ASP A 373 -26.91 -13.19 -7.36
C ASP A 373 -26.72 -14.44 -6.48
N SER A 374 -26.45 -15.60 -7.09
CA SER A 374 -26.09 -16.81 -6.35
C SER A 374 -24.84 -16.63 -5.46
N LEU A 375 -23.84 -15.89 -5.94
CA LEU A 375 -22.64 -15.58 -5.15
C LEU A 375 -22.97 -14.68 -3.96
N GLU A 376 -23.84 -13.70 -4.14
CA GLU A 376 -24.30 -12.78 -3.10
C GLU A 376 -25.18 -13.48 -2.05
N GLU A 377 -26.04 -14.41 -2.46
CA GLU A 377 -26.77 -15.29 -1.54
C GLU A 377 -25.83 -16.18 -0.72
N GLU A 378 -24.81 -16.76 -1.36
CA GLU A 378 -23.79 -17.55 -0.68
C GLU A 378 -22.99 -16.69 0.32
N PHE A 379 -22.65 -15.46 -0.07
CA PHE A 379 -22.00 -14.48 0.79
C PHE A 379 -22.85 -14.24 2.04
N TYR A 380 -24.13 -13.86 1.91
CA TYR A 380 -24.98 -13.56 3.07
C TYR A 380 -25.18 -14.77 3.98
N ARG A 381 -25.40 -15.96 3.38
CA ARG A 381 -25.55 -17.23 4.11
C ARG A 381 -24.32 -17.58 4.93
N ASN A 382 -23.11 -17.33 4.41
CA ASN A 382 -21.88 -17.63 5.13
C ASN A 382 -21.51 -16.54 6.15
N MET A 383 -21.67 -15.26 5.78
CA MET A 383 -21.30 -14.13 6.64
C MET A 383 -22.22 -14.01 7.87
N SER A 384 -23.50 -14.40 7.77
CA SER A 384 -24.42 -14.46 8.92
C SER A 384 -23.98 -15.42 10.03
N ARG A 385 -23.02 -16.32 9.77
CA ARG A 385 -22.45 -17.25 10.77
C ARG A 385 -21.35 -16.62 11.62
N ILE A 386 -20.87 -15.44 11.24
CA ILE A 386 -19.91 -14.67 12.03
C ILE A 386 -20.67 -14.09 13.22
N LYS A 387 -20.31 -14.54 14.43
CA LYS A 387 -20.90 -14.08 15.68
C LYS A 387 -20.45 -12.67 16.01
#